data_AF-X8CGE3-F1
#
_entry.id   AF-X8CGE3-F1
#
_cell.length_a   1.000
_cell.length_b   1.000
_cell.length_c   1.000
_cell.angle_alpha   90.00
_cell.angle_beta   90.00
_cell.angle_gamma   90.00
#
_symmetry.space_group_name_H-M   'P 1'
#
loop_
_entity.id
_entity.type
_entity.pdbx_description
1 polymer ?
#
loop_
_entity_poly.entity_id
_entity_poly.type
_entity_poly.pdbx_seq_one_letter_code
_entity_poly.pdbx_strand_id
1 'polypeptide(L)'
;MSATETNHRIARLVASVAGLLGVLLAIATPLLPVDQTTAQLNWPQNGTFGSVEAPLIGYVATDLNITVPCQAAAGLTGGGNAGKTVLLSTVPKQAPKAVDRGLLIVRANDELVLVVRNVPVVSAPLSQVLGPACQRLTFTAHADRVTAEFVGLTQGPNSEHPGSPLRGEKSGYDFRPQIVGVFTDLSGPTPPGLSFSATVDTRYSSSPTR
;
A
#
# COMPACT_ATOMS: atom_id res chain seq x y z
N MET A 1 -78.68 -24.26 -5.37
CA MET A 1 -77.27 -23.97 -5.71
C MET A 1 -76.46 -24.18 -4.45
N SER A 2 -75.90 -25.38 -4.27
CA SER A 2 -75.06 -25.67 -3.10
C SER A 2 -73.67 -25.15 -3.41
N ALA A 3 -73.24 -24.10 -2.71
CA ALA A 3 -71.88 -23.60 -2.83
C ALA A 3 -70.94 -24.66 -2.28
N THR A 4 -70.08 -25.21 -3.14
CA THR A 4 -68.99 -26.09 -2.72
C THR A 4 -68.03 -25.24 -1.87
N GLU A 5 -68.09 -25.39 -0.54
CA GLU A 5 -67.07 -24.82 0.35
C GLU A 5 -65.71 -25.37 -0.06
N THR A 6 -64.96 -24.57 -0.81
CA THR A 6 -63.66 -24.96 -1.31
C THR A 6 -62.68 -24.82 -0.15
N ASN A 7 -62.16 -25.95 0.34
CA ASN A 7 -61.28 -25.98 1.50
C ASN A 7 -59.92 -25.34 1.17
N HIS A 8 -59.75 -24.04 1.44
CA HIS A 8 -58.55 -23.27 1.15
C HIS A 8 -57.43 -23.43 2.20
N ARG A 9 -57.54 -24.40 3.12
CA ARG A 9 -56.57 -24.60 4.21
C ARG A 9 -55.15 -24.83 3.71
N ILE A 10 -54.99 -25.53 2.58
CA ILE A 10 -53.70 -25.77 1.95
C ILE A 10 -53.09 -24.46 1.44
N ALA A 11 -53.87 -23.65 0.70
CA ALA A 11 -53.39 -22.37 0.18
C ALA A 11 -52.98 -21.40 1.31
N ARG A 12 -53.75 -21.36 2.40
CA ARG A 12 -53.42 -20.55 3.58
C ARG A 12 -52.11 -21.00 4.24
N LEU A 13 -51.90 -22.30 4.41
CA LEU A 13 -50.66 -22.84 4.98
C LEU A 13 -49.45 -22.54 4.09
N VAL A 14 -49.56 -22.75 2.77
CA VAL A 14 -48.48 -22.45 1.82
C VAL A 14 -48.11 -20.98 1.85
N ALA A 15 -49.09 -20.07 1.81
CA ALA A 15 -48.85 -18.63 1.84
C ALA A 15 -48.12 -18.19 3.13
N SER A 16 -48.55 -18.68 4.30
CA SER A 16 -47.90 -18.35 5.57
C SER A 16 -46.49 -18.91 5.67
N VAL A 17 -46.28 -20.18 5.30
CA VAL A 17 -44.95 -20.81 5.37
C VAL A 17 -43.99 -20.20 4.36
N ALA A 18 -44.40 -20.03 3.10
CA ALA A 18 -43.56 -19.43 2.07
C ALA A 18 -43.25 -17.95 2.37
N GLY A 19 -44.21 -17.20 2.91
CA GLY A 19 -44.00 -15.81 3.32
C GLY A 19 -42.98 -15.69 4.46
N LEU A 20 -43.12 -16.50 5.51
CA LEU A 20 -42.18 -16.52 6.64
C LEU A 20 -40.77 -16.96 6.20
N LEU A 21 -40.68 -17.99 5.37
CA LEU A 21 -39.40 -18.43 4.80
C LEU A 21 -38.78 -17.34 3.92
N GLY A 22 -39.58 -16.66 3.10
CA GLY A 22 -39.11 -15.56 2.25
C GLY A 22 -38.54 -14.40 3.09
N VAL A 23 -39.22 -14.01 4.16
CA VAL A 23 -38.73 -12.98 5.09
C VAL A 23 -37.44 -13.42 5.77
N LEU A 24 -37.38 -14.64 6.29
CA LEU A 24 -36.21 -15.15 6.99
C LEU A 24 -34.99 -15.23 6.06
N LEU A 25 -35.16 -15.75 4.85
CA LEU A 25 -34.09 -15.84 3.87
C LEU A 25 -33.62 -14.46 3.41
N ALA A 26 -34.54 -13.51 3.18
CA ALA A 26 -34.18 -12.14 2.79
C ALA A 26 -33.35 -11.43 3.87
N ILE A 27 -33.65 -11.66 5.16
CA ILE A 27 -32.88 -11.12 6.29
C ILE A 27 -31.51 -11.79 6.39
N ALA A 28 -31.41 -13.09 6.09
CA ALA A 28 -30.15 -13.83 6.14
C ALA A 28 -29.20 -13.45 4.98
N THR A 29 -29.72 -13.16 3.78
CA THR A 29 -28.94 -12.89 2.56
C THR A 29 -27.75 -11.91 2.73
N PRO A 30 -27.89 -10.71 3.34
CA PRO A 30 -26.76 -9.78 3.49
C PRO A 30 -25.67 -10.26 4.47
N LEU A 31 -25.94 -11.29 5.27
CA LEU A 31 -25.00 -11.87 6.24
C LEU A 31 -24.34 -13.15 5.72
N LEU A 32 -24.79 -13.67 4.58
CA LEU A 32 -24.19 -14.84 3.95
C LEU A 32 -22.78 -14.50 3.43
N PRO A 33 -21.86 -15.46 3.43
CA PRO A 33 -20.51 -15.24 2.96
C PRO A 33 -20.47 -14.93 1.46
N VAL A 34 -19.38 -14.29 1.06
CA VAL A 34 -19.06 -14.00 -0.34
C VAL A 34 -17.61 -14.42 -0.62
N ASP A 35 -17.33 -14.80 -1.86
CA ASP A 35 -15.97 -15.06 -2.33
C ASP A 35 -15.37 -13.75 -2.88
N GLN A 36 -14.35 -13.21 -2.21
CA GLN A 36 -13.66 -11.99 -2.66
C GLN A 36 -12.42 -12.33 -3.50
N THR A 37 -12.26 -11.68 -4.65
CA THR A 37 -11.04 -11.76 -5.46
C THR A 37 -10.00 -10.76 -4.95
N THR A 38 -8.87 -11.24 -4.43
CA THR A 38 -7.79 -10.37 -3.92
C THR A 38 -6.76 -10.05 -5.01
N ALA A 39 -6.22 -8.84 -4.99
CA ALA A 39 -5.15 -8.41 -5.91
C ALA A 39 -3.99 -7.77 -5.15
N GLN A 40 -2.77 -8.03 -5.61
CA GLN A 40 -1.54 -7.43 -5.08
C GLN A 40 -0.69 -6.86 -6.20
N LEU A 41 -0.14 -5.68 -5.97
CA LEU A 41 0.85 -5.04 -6.84
C LEU A 41 2.24 -5.33 -6.29
N ASN A 42 2.99 -6.16 -7.02
CA ASN A 42 4.37 -6.51 -6.67
C ASN A 42 5.34 -5.88 -7.68
N TRP A 43 6.40 -5.28 -7.16
CA TRP A 43 7.50 -4.71 -7.94
C TRP A 43 8.83 -4.99 -7.22
N PRO A 44 9.94 -5.31 -7.93
CA PRO A 44 10.10 -5.36 -9.39
C PRO A 44 9.53 -6.64 -10.05
N GLN A 45 9.15 -6.58 -11.34
CA GLN A 45 8.54 -7.72 -12.07
C GLN A 45 9.55 -8.54 -12.91
N ASN A 46 10.55 -7.90 -13.53
CA ASN A 46 11.50 -8.54 -14.44
C ASN A 46 12.95 -8.47 -13.95
N GLY A 47 13.17 -8.29 -12.64
CA GLY A 47 14.51 -8.13 -12.07
C GLY A 47 15.27 -6.90 -12.55
N THR A 48 14.56 -5.91 -13.12
CA THR A 48 15.11 -4.65 -13.61
C THR A 48 14.36 -3.47 -13.04
N PHE A 49 15.05 -2.34 -12.91
CA PHE A 49 14.45 -1.07 -12.57
C PHE A 49 13.63 -0.59 -13.77
N GLY A 50 12.35 -0.93 -13.75
CA GLY A 50 11.35 -0.47 -14.71
C GLY A 50 10.18 0.14 -13.95
N SER A 51 9.72 1.31 -14.40
CA SER A 51 8.51 1.91 -13.83
C SER A 51 7.28 1.16 -14.33
N VAL A 52 6.28 1.00 -13.46
CA VAL A 52 5.01 0.34 -13.78
C VAL A 52 3.84 1.26 -13.45
N GLU A 53 2.85 1.30 -14.33
CA GLU A 53 1.63 2.06 -14.11
C GLU A 53 0.56 1.14 -13.52
N ALA A 54 -0.02 1.57 -12.41
CA ALA A 54 -1.05 0.83 -11.69
C ALA A 54 -1.97 1.83 -10.96
N PRO A 55 -2.82 2.56 -11.69
CA PRO A 55 -3.72 3.54 -11.10
C PRO A 55 -4.81 2.87 -10.25
N LEU A 56 -4.74 3.03 -8.93
CA LEU A 56 -5.76 2.51 -8.01
C LEU A 56 -6.96 3.46 -7.97
N ILE A 57 -8.16 2.94 -8.29
CA ILE A 57 -9.43 3.69 -8.18
C ILE A 57 -9.72 4.07 -6.72
N GLY A 58 -9.38 3.20 -5.76
CA GLY A 58 -9.49 3.48 -4.32
C GLY A 58 -8.42 4.44 -3.78
N TYR A 59 -7.51 4.92 -4.64
CA TYR A 59 -6.36 5.79 -4.40
C TYR A 59 -5.27 5.19 -3.52
N VAL A 60 -5.63 4.51 -2.43
CA VAL A 60 -4.71 3.90 -1.47
C VAL A 60 -4.84 2.38 -1.47
N ALA A 61 -3.75 1.69 -1.13
CA ALA A 61 -3.77 0.27 -0.81
C ALA A 61 -4.29 0.03 0.62
N THR A 62 -4.78 -1.18 0.91
CA THR A 62 -5.13 -1.57 2.29
C THR A 62 -3.87 -1.74 3.14
N ASP A 63 -2.82 -2.27 2.51
CA ASP A 63 -1.52 -2.53 3.10
C ASP A 63 -0.43 -2.23 2.07
N LEU A 64 0.69 -1.64 2.50
CA LEU A 64 1.84 -1.36 1.67
C LEU A 64 3.13 -1.65 2.43
N ASN A 65 3.97 -2.49 1.84
CA ASN A 65 5.27 -2.90 2.35
C ASN A 65 6.36 -2.63 1.30
N ILE A 66 7.40 -1.92 1.69
CA ILE A 66 8.53 -1.59 0.82
C ILE A 66 9.82 -1.96 1.55
N THR A 67 10.71 -2.69 0.88
CA THR A 67 12.07 -2.96 1.33
C THR A 67 13.04 -2.57 0.22
N VAL A 68 14.00 -1.72 0.54
CA VAL A 68 15.00 -1.21 -0.39
C VAL A 68 16.39 -1.44 0.19
N PRO A 69 17.23 -2.30 -0.39
CA PRO A 69 18.62 -2.44 0.02
C PRO A 69 19.34 -1.11 -0.06
N CYS A 70 20.14 -0.73 0.95
CA CYS A 70 20.73 0.62 0.96
C CYS A 70 21.68 0.86 -0.22
N GLN A 71 22.32 -0.20 -0.73
CA GLN A 71 23.16 -0.15 -1.94
C GLN A 71 22.39 0.24 -3.20
N ALA A 72 21.06 0.09 -3.24
CA ALA A 72 20.26 0.58 -4.36
C ALA A 72 20.35 2.11 -4.52
N ALA A 73 20.57 2.84 -3.43
CA ALA A 73 20.73 4.30 -3.46
C ALA A 73 22.00 4.75 -4.20
N ALA A 74 22.98 3.86 -4.43
CA ALA A 74 24.21 4.19 -5.16
C ALA A 74 23.90 4.65 -6.58
N GLY A 75 22.83 4.14 -7.20
CA GLY A 75 22.38 4.53 -8.54
C GLY A 75 21.89 5.99 -8.64
N LEU A 76 21.59 6.63 -7.52
CA LEU A 76 21.24 8.06 -7.45
C LEU A 76 22.49 8.96 -7.36
N THR A 77 23.66 8.38 -7.15
CA THR A 77 24.92 9.09 -6.95
C THR A 77 25.82 8.94 -8.18
N GLY A 78 26.70 9.91 -8.43
CA GLY A 78 27.66 9.91 -9.54
C GLY A 78 27.39 10.95 -10.64
N GLY A 79 28.46 11.40 -11.31
CA GLY A 79 28.45 12.53 -12.25
C GLY A 79 27.52 12.37 -13.46
N GLY A 80 27.28 11.14 -13.92
CA GLY A 80 26.31 10.83 -14.99
C GLY A 80 24.85 10.73 -14.54
N ASN A 81 24.58 10.79 -13.23
CA ASN A 81 23.26 10.62 -12.63
C ASN A 81 22.70 11.93 -12.04
N ALA A 82 23.24 13.09 -12.43
CA ALA A 82 22.88 14.39 -11.86
C ALA A 82 21.38 14.74 -11.93
N GLY A 83 20.62 14.14 -12.86
CA GLY A 83 19.16 14.31 -12.97
C GLY A 83 18.31 13.23 -12.28
N LYS A 84 18.93 12.17 -11.72
CA LYS A 84 18.23 11.08 -11.04
C LYS A 84 18.10 11.39 -9.56
N THR A 85 16.87 11.58 -9.10
CA THR A 85 16.57 11.99 -7.72
C THR A 85 15.63 11.02 -7.03
N VAL A 86 14.85 10.22 -7.76
CA VAL A 86 13.86 9.30 -7.19
C VAL A 86 14.37 7.88 -7.21
N LEU A 87 14.50 7.28 -6.02
CA LEU A 87 14.75 5.85 -5.87
C LEU A 87 13.49 5.05 -6.15
N LEU A 88 12.38 5.48 -5.54
CA LEU A 88 11.06 4.89 -5.67
C LEU A 88 10.01 5.96 -5.37
N SER A 89 8.94 6.00 -6.15
CA SER A 89 7.79 6.85 -5.90
C SER A 89 6.49 6.15 -6.29
N THR A 90 5.40 6.41 -5.56
CA THR A 90 4.06 5.89 -5.90
C THR A 90 3.31 6.80 -6.89
N VAL A 91 3.91 7.94 -7.24
CA VAL A 91 3.39 8.97 -8.13
C VAL A 91 4.51 9.51 -9.03
N PRO A 92 4.23 9.98 -10.26
CA PRO A 92 5.25 10.62 -11.09
C PRO A 92 5.77 11.88 -10.40
N LYS A 93 7.10 12.03 -10.30
CA LYS A 93 7.73 13.16 -9.58
C LYS A 93 7.46 14.53 -10.21
N GLN A 94 7.10 14.56 -11.49
CA GLN A 94 6.78 15.77 -12.25
C GLN A 94 5.37 16.28 -11.95
N ALA A 95 4.53 15.48 -11.27
CA ALA A 95 3.16 15.87 -10.97
C ALA A 95 3.13 16.98 -9.90
N PRO A 96 2.33 18.06 -10.08
CA PRO A 96 2.31 19.20 -9.17
C PRO A 96 1.99 18.87 -7.71
N LYS A 97 1.20 17.81 -7.49
CA LYS A 97 0.76 17.35 -6.14
C LYS A 97 1.39 16.02 -5.74
N ALA A 98 2.52 15.64 -6.36
CA ALA A 98 3.19 14.38 -6.09
C ALA A 98 3.55 14.25 -4.60
N VAL A 99 4.23 15.26 -4.06
CA VAL A 99 4.70 15.27 -2.67
C VAL A 99 3.53 15.25 -1.68
N ASP A 100 2.43 15.95 -1.98
CA ASP A 100 1.27 16.05 -1.08
C ASP A 100 0.43 14.77 -0.97
N ARG A 101 0.53 13.87 -1.96
CA ARG A 101 -0.40 12.73 -2.10
C ARG A 101 0.28 11.38 -2.07
N GLY A 102 1.48 11.26 -2.64
CA GLY A 102 2.17 9.99 -2.76
C GLY A 102 3.18 9.70 -1.66
N LEU A 103 3.96 8.66 -1.91
CA LEU A 103 5.20 8.34 -1.22
C LEU A 103 6.35 8.56 -2.18
N LEU A 104 7.41 9.22 -1.69
CA LEU A 104 8.63 9.49 -2.44
C LEU A 104 9.83 9.12 -1.58
N ILE A 105 10.69 8.25 -2.11
CA ILE A 105 12.03 8.00 -1.60
C ILE A 105 12.99 8.73 -2.54
N VAL A 106 13.46 9.89 -2.10
CA VAL A 106 14.19 10.85 -2.94
C VAL A 106 15.51 11.24 -2.32
N ARG A 107 16.49 11.45 -3.19
CA ARG A 107 17.71 12.17 -2.87
C ARG A 107 17.42 13.67 -2.88
N ALA A 108 17.58 14.32 -1.73
CA ALA A 108 17.56 15.76 -1.56
C ALA A 108 18.97 16.20 -1.14
N ASN A 109 19.72 16.83 -2.07
CA ASN A 109 21.15 17.13 -1.89
C ASN A 109 21.95 15.86 -1.56
N ASP A 110 22.54 15.81 -0.36
CA ASP A 110 23.33 14.70 0.18
C ASP A 110 22.54 13.82 1.17
N GLU A 111 21.22 13.99 1.25
CA GLU A 111 20.34 13.16 2.08
C GLU A 111 19.41 12.29 1.24
N LEU A 112 19.14 11.08 1.73
CA LEU A 112 18.04 10.25 1.25
C LEU A 112 16.86 10.41 2.21
N VAL A 113 15.74 10.89 1.68
CA VAL A 113 14.55 11.23 2.46
C VAL A 113 13.37 10.39 1.99
N LEU A 114 12.67 9.77 2.93
CA LEU A 114 11.37 9.15 2.69
C LEU A 114 10.27 10.11 3.14
N VAL A 115 9.48 10.58 2.18
CA VAL A 115 8.36 11.50 2.39
C VAL A 115 7.06 10.78 2.03
N VAL A 116 6.06 10.94 2.90
CA VAL A 116 4.70 10.45 2.65
C VAL A 116 3.74 11.59 2.88
N ARG A 117 2.95 11.95 1.86
CA ARG A 117 1.95 13.02 1.94
C ARG A 117 2.49 14.33 2.55
N ASN A 118 3.62 14.80 2.02
CA ASN A 118 4.35 16.01 2.44
C ASN A 118 4.88 15.97 3.89
N VAL A 119 4.95 14.79 4.50
CA VAL A 119 5.54 14.60 5.82
C VAL A 119 6.80 13.73 5.69
N PRO A 120 7.99 14.23 6.03
CA PRO A 120 9.18 13.40 6.11
C PRO A 120 9.01 12.40 7.26
N VAL A 121 9.15 11.11 6.95
CA VAL A 121 9.05 10.04 7.96
C VAL A 121 10.44 9.73 8.49
N VAL A 122 11.42 9.53 7.61
CA VAL A 122 12.82 9.29 7.99
C VAL A 122 13.76 9.91 6.95
N SER A 123 14.93 10.38 7.40
CA SER A 123 16.00 10.85 6.54
C SER A 123 17.36 10.37 7.06
N ALA A 124 18.31 10.19 6.15
CA ALA A 124 19.69 9.83 6.47
C ALA A 124 20.67 10.42 5.44
N PRO A 125 21.88 10.83 5.84
CA PRO A 125 22.93 11.22 4.91
C PRO A 125 23.30 10.07 3.97
N LEU A 126 23.45 10.34 2.67
CA LEU A 126 23.81 9.33 1.66
C LEU A 126 25.14 8.64 1.98
N SER A 127 26.10 9.34 2.59
CA SER A 127 27.35 8.75 3.05
C SER A 127 27.16 7.66 4.10
N GLN A 128 26.15 7.78 4.96
CA GLN A 128 25.78 6.76 5.94
C GLN A 128 24.95 5.64 5.31
N VAL A 129 24.02 5.99 4.41
CA VAL A 129 23.19 5.02 3.68
C VAL A 129 24.05 4.10 2.80
N LEU A 130 25.06 4.64 2.12
CA LEU A 130 25.98 3.85 1.30
C LEU A 130 27.09 3.18 2.12
N GLY A 131 27.18 3.51 3.42
CA GLY A 131 28.13 2.91 4.35
C GLY A 131 27.80 1.46 4.68
N PRO A 132 28.75 0.72 5.28
CA PRO A 132 28.59 -0.70 5.60
C PRO A 132 27.56 -0.98 6.71
N ALA A 133 27.17 0.04 7.48
CA ALA A 133 26.20 -0.10 8.57
C ALA A 133 24.75 -0.22 8.07
N CYS A 134 24.41 0.42 6.95
CA CYS A 134 23.04 0.42 6.43
C CYS A 134 22.76 -0.87 5.66
N GLN A 135 21.82 -1.66 6.14
CA GLN A 135 21.43 -2.92 5.50
C GLN A 135 20.32 -2.68 4.46
N ARG A 136 19.21 -2.11 4.91
CA ARG A 136 18.02 -1.84 4.09
C ARG A 136 17.18 -0.73 4.70
N LEU A 137 16.43 -0.04 3.85
CA LEU A 137 15.32 0.83 4.20
C LEU A 137 14.03 0.01 4.15
N THR A 138 13.33 -0.10 5.27
CA THR A 138 11.99 -0.71 5.33
C THR A 138 10.94 0.37 5.53
N PHE A 139 9.82 0.24 4.85
CA PHE A 139 8.66 1.10 5.02
C PHE A 139 7.38 0.28 5.03
N THR A 140 6.49 0.59 5.96
CA THR A 140 5.16 0.01 6.05
C THR A 140 4.11 1.12 6.16
N ALA A 141 2.96 0.92 5.51
CA ALA A 141 1.82 1.82 5.64
C ALA A 141 0.53 1.05 5.88
N HIS A 142 -0.07 1.36 7.02
CA HIS A 142 -1.40 0.92 7.43
C HIS A 142 -2.28 2.15 7.70
N ALA A 143 -3.58 1.92 7.91
CA ALA A 143 -4.53 3.02 8.13
C ALA A 143 -4.31 3.77 9.46
N ASP A 144 -3.74 3.12 10.48
CA ASP A 144 -3.48 3.70 11.80
C ASP A 144 -2.12 4.41 11.90
N ARG A 145 -1.11 3.89 11.19
CA ARG A 145 0.25 4.43 11.19
C ARG A 145 1.04 4.09 9.94
N VAL A 146 2.05 4.91 9.67
CA VAL A 146 3.14 4.62 8.73
C VAL A 146 4.46 4.58 9.48
N THR A 147 5.35 3.67 9.09
CA THR A 147 6.66 3.49 9.72
C THR A 147 7.73 3.37 8.66
N ALA A 148 8.88 4.00 8.89
CA ALA A 148 10.07 3.87 8.06
C ALA A 148 11.30 3.67 8.93
N GLU A 149 12.23 2.81 8.52
CA GLU A 149 13.45 2.54 9.27
C GLU A 149 14.62 2.28 8.32
N PHE A 150 15.76 2.93 8.58
CA PHE A 150 17.05 2.55 8.01
C PHE A 150 17.72 1.52 8.92
N VAL A 151 17.49 0.24 8.63
CA VAL A 151 17.98 -0.86 9.46
C VAL A 151 19.51 -0.87 9.49
N GLY A 152 20.07 -0.80 10.70
CA GLY A 152 21.50 -0.75 10.97
C GLY A 152 22.06 0.65 11.18
N LEU A 153 21.30 1.71 10.86
CA LEU A 153 21.63 3.08 11.24
C LEU A 153 20.98 3.44 12.58
N THR A 154 21.64 4.33 13.31
CA THR A 154 21.16 4.85 14.60
C THR A 154 21.01 6.36 14.54
N GLN A 155 20.13 6.92 15.36
CA GLN A 155 19.96 8.36 15.46
C GLN A 155 21.23 9.04 15.98
N GLY A 156 21.51 10.22 15.42
CA GLY A 156 22.70 10.99 15.75
C GLY A 156 22.69 11.59 17.17
N PRO A 157 23.82 12.15 17.62
CA PRO A 157 23.98 12.68 18.98
C PRO A 157 23.04 13.86 19.31
N ASN A 158 22.57 14.59 18.29
CA ASN A 158 21.69 15.75 18.45
C ASN A 158 20.19 15.42 18.26
N SER A 159 19.85 14.13 18.15
CA SER A 159 18.46 13.69 18.01
C SER A 159 17.76 13.63 19.38
N GLU A 160 16.44 13.48 19.36
CA GLU A 160 15.66 13.27 20.59
C GLU A 160 16.07 11.99 21.32
N HIS A 161 16.48 10.95 20.58
CA HIS A 161 16.85 9.65 21.14
C HIS A 161 18.19 9.13 20.57
N PRO A 162 19.33 9.71 20.98
CA PRO A 162 20.65 9.32 20.48
C PRO A 162 20.93 7.82 20.66
N GLY A 163 21.47 7.18 19.62
CA GLY A 163 21.86 5.76 19.65
C GLY A 163 20.72 4.76 19.48
N SER A 164 19.46 5.21 19.51
CA SER A 164 18.31 4.37 19.11
C SER A 164 18.32 4.10 17.59
N PRO A 165 17.62 3.06 17.10
CA PRO A 165 17.48 2.82 15.66
C PRO A 165 16.95 4.05 14.91
N LEU A 166 17.48 4.31 13.71
CA LEU A 166 17.03 5.40 12.84
C LEU A 166 15.68 5.05 12.21
N ARG A 167 14.64 5.24 13.00
CA ARG A 167 13.24 4.94 12.68
C ARG A 167 12.37 6.17 12.86
N GLY A 168 11.44 6.34 11.94
CA GLY A 168 10.37 7.32 12.03
C GLY A 168 9.00 6.67 11.98
N GLU A 169 8.06 7.21 12.75
CA GLU A 169 6.67 6.79 12.76
C GLU A 169 5.76 8.02 12.70
N LYS A 170 4.66 7.91 11.96
CA LYS A 170 3.57 8.89 11.95
C LYS A 170 2.25 8.17 12.18
N SER A 171 1.50 8.60 13.16
CA SER A 171 0.22 8.03 13.58
C SER A 171 -0.77 9.15 13.93
N GLY A 172 -2.02 8.79 14.26
CA GLY A 172 -3.08 9.75 14.59
C GLY A 172 -3.81 10.33 13.38
N TYR A 173 -3.43 9.93 12.17
CA TYR A 173 -4.09 10.25 10.90
C TYR A 173 -3.77 9.17 9.85
N ASP A 174 -4.63 9.01 8.85
CA ASP A 174 -4.39 8.05 7.76
C ASP A 174 -3.37 8.62 6.75
N PHE A 175 -2.13 8.18 6.91
CA PHE A 175 -1.00 8.60 6.08
C PHE A 175 -0.76 7.68 4.87
N ARG A 176 -1.63 6.71 4.56
CA ARG A 176 -1.41 5.84 3.39
C ARG A 176 -1.26 6.66 2.11
N PRO A 177 -0.20 6.42 1.32
CA PRO A 177 0.06 7.20 0.11
C PRO A 177 -0.90 6.83 -1.01
N GLN A 178 -1.21 7.81 -1.86
CA GLN A 178 -1.85 7.56 -3.13
C GLN A 178 -0.90 6.79 -4.06
N ILE A 179 -1.42 5.76 -4.73
CA ILE A 179 -0.68 4.91 -5.68
C ILE A 179 -1.31 5.06 -7.06
N VAL A 180 -0.53 5.59 -7.99
CA VAL A 180 -0.86 5.57 -9.43
C VAL A 180 0.08 4.68 -10.25
N GLY A 181 1.08 4.10 -9.58
CA GLY A 181 2.11 3.23 -10.15
C GLY A 181 3.29 3.11 -9.20
N VAL A 182 4.37 2.50 -9.67
CA VAL A 182 5.68 2.49 -9.00
C VAL A 182 6.69 3.05 -9.99
N PHE A 183 7.29 4.19 -9.64
CA PHE A 183 8.17 4.95 -10.51
C PHE A 183 9.58 5.03 -9.91
N THR A 184 10.59 4.97 -10.76
CA THR A 184 12.01 5.12 -10.37
C THR A 184 12.77 5.83 -11.48
N ASP A 185 13.78 6.63 -11.11
CA ASP A 185 14.75 7.18 -12.08
C ASP A 185 15.89 6.21 -12.38
N LEU A 186 15.99 5.11 -11.62
CA LEU A 186 17.03 4.10 -11.81
C LEU A 186 16.72 3.22 -13.04
N SER A 187 17.77 2.63 -13.57
CA SER A 187 17.71 1.71 -14.71
C SER A 187 18.70 0.58 -14.52
N GLY A 188 18.54 -0.51 -15.26
CA GLY A 188 19.39 -1.69 -15.16
C GLY A 188 18.86 -2.75 -14.18
N PRO A 189 19.68 -3.73 -13.77
CA PRO A 189 19.24 -4.82 -12.89
C PRO A 189 18.96 -4.34 -11.47
N THR A 190 17.94 -4.91 -10.83
CA THR A 190 17.61 -4.63 -9.43
C THR A 190 18.46 -5.48 -8.47
N PRO A 191 18.96 -4.91 -7.36
CA PRO A 191 19.66 -5.69 -6.35
C PRO A 191 18.71 -6.67 -5.64
N PRO A 192 19.23 -7.79 -5.10
CA PRO A 192 18.43 -8.71 -4.31
C PRO A 192 17.91 -8.04 -3.04
N GLY A 193 16.68 -8.39 -2.65
CA GLY A 193 16.01 -7.82 -1.47
C GLY A 193 15.26 -6.51 -1.72
N LEU A 194 15.29 -5.98 -2.95
CA LEU A 194 14.39 -4.91 -3.36
C LEU A 194 12.98 -5.47 -3.57
N SER A 195 12.01 -4.95 -2.83
CA SER A 195 10.61 -5.36 -2.96
C SER A 195 9.66 -4.22 -2.62
N PHE A 196 8.58 -4.13 -3.38
CA PHE A 196 7.41 -3.32 -3.13
C PHE A 196 6.21 -4.27 -3.25
N SER A 197 5.37 -4.31 -2.24
CA SER A 197 4.12 -5.06 -2.24
C SER A 197 3.00 -4.19 -1.70
N ALA A 198 1.95 -4.02 -2.50
CA ALA A 198 0.76 -3.28 -2.10
C ALA A 198 -0.48 -4.15 -2.29
N THR A 199 -1.26 -4.32 -1.23
CA THR A 199 -2.54 -5.04 -1.30
C THR A 199 -3.62 -4.08 -1.78
N VAL A 200 -4.16 -4.34 -2.97
CA VAL A 200 -5.17 -3.49 -3.58
C VAL A 200 -6.50 -3.70 -2.86
N ASP A 201 -7.23 -2.62 -2.60
CA ASP A 201 -8.57 -2.71 -2.04
C ASP A 201 -9.56 -3.26 -3.08
N THR A 202 -9.89 -4.55 -2.96
CA THR A 202 -10.82 -5.25 -3.84
C THR A 202 -12.13 -5.61 -3.14
N ARG A 203 -12.52 -4.90 -2.07
CA ARG A 203 -13.69 -5.26 -1.23
C ARG A 203 -15.02 -5.36 -2.00
N TYR A 204 -15.11 -4.71 -3.16
CA TYR A 204 -16.28 -4.73 -4.04
C TYR A 204 -16.17 -5.73 -5.19
N SER A 205 -15.04 -6.45 -5.31
CA SER A 205 -14.83 -7.51 -6.29
C SER A 205 -15.13 -8.86 -5.63
N SER A 206 -16.41 -9.18 -5.51
CA SER A 206 -16.89 -10.42 -4.89
C SER A 206 -17.96 -11.11 -5.71
N SER A 207 -18.10 -12.42 -5.51
CA SER A 207 -19.17 -13.25 -6.05
C SER A 207 -19.89 -14.00 -4.93
N PRO A 208 -21.20 -14.31 -5.09
CA PRO A 208 -21.91 -15.16 -4.14
C PRO A 208 -21.24 -16.53 -3.99
N THR A 209 -21.20 -17.06 -2.77
CA THR A 209 -20.80 -18.45 -2.53
C THR A 209 -21.87 -19.42 -3.05
N ARG A 210 -21.51 -20.70 -3.17
CA ARG A 210 -22.48 -21.78 -3.43
C ARG A 210 -23.42 -22.01 -2.26
#